data_AF-A0A0F0L4D7-F1
#
_entry.id   AF-A0A0F0L4D7-F1
#
_cell.length_a   1.000
_cell.length_b   1.000
_cell.length_c   1.000
_cell.angle_alpha   90.00
_cell.angle_beta   90.00
_cell.angle_gamma   90.00
#
_symmetry.space_group_name_H-M   'P 1'
#
loop_
_entity.id
_entity.type
_entity.pdbx_description
1 polymer ?
#
loop_
_entity_poly.entity_id
_entity_poly.type
_entity_poly.pdbx_seq_one_letter_code
_entity_poly.pdbx_strand_id
1 'polypeptide(L)'
;MTLPPDTRRPLPGGEVRAVLLMAAALLCLPVLLMLAIQYIDSHENVASQCMYSQPAGVAKVNDPLVTASTTAMPAGRLCVYLAEGGGEIVVQTGWPTTVFGLAATAAIAVLTLFALGVRHGRGVVVTLLPAIVALGLWAVVLLSAHTAH
;
A
#
# COMPACT_ATOMS: atom_id res chain seq x y z
N MET A 1 46.66 -15.24 36.27
CA MET A 1 45.95 -15.44 35.00
C MET A 1 44.92 -14.33 34.86
N THR A 2 45.25 -13.28 34.12
CA THR A 2 44.37 -12.15 33.84
C THR A 2 43.63 -12.41 32.53
N LEU A 3 42.29 -12.46 32.56
CA LEU A 3 41.47 -12.57 31.34
C LEU A 3 41.69 -11.33 30.44
N PRO A 4 41.73 -11.50 29.11
CA PRO A 4 41.80 -10.36 28.20
C PRO A 4 40.48 -9.56 28.25
N PRO A 5 40.55 -8.22 28.11
CA PRO A 5 39.38 -7.37 28.11
C PRO A 5 38.48 -7.66 26.91
N ASP A 6 37.19 -7.87 27.20
CA ASP A 6 36.11 -8.16 26.25
C ASP A 6 35.98 -7.01 25.23
N THR A 7 36.44 -7.25 24.00
CA THR A 7 36.32 -6.31 22.86
C THR A 7 34.93 -6.34 22.24
N ARG A 8 33.87 -6.19 23.04
CA ARG A 8 32.56 -5.83 22.49
C ARG A 8 32.63 -4.37 22.09
N ARG A 9 33.06 -4.12 20.84
CA ARG A 9 32.85 -2.82 20.21
C ARG A 9 31.36 -2.51 20.34
N PRO A 10 30.96 -1.41 20.99
CA PRO A 10 29.57 -0.98 20.95
C PRO A 10 29.22 -0.82 19.47
N LEU A 11 28.24 -1.59 19.00
CA LEU A 11 27.67 -1.39 17.66
C LEU A 11 27.34 0.09 17.53
N PRO A 12 27.83 0.79 16.48
CA PRO A 12 27.59 2.22 16.31
C PRO A 12 26.09 2.42 16.08
N GLY A 13 25.34 2.60 17.17
CA GLY A 13 23.87 2.66 17.15
C GLY A 13 23.31 3.77 16.26
N GLY A 14 24.15 4.74 15.87
CA GLY A 14 23.83 5.75 14.86
C GLY A 14 23.75 5.20 13.44
N GLU A 15 24.68 4.34 13.02
CA GLU A 15 24.73 3.79 11.67
C GLU A 15 23.59 2.80 11.43
N VAL A 16 23.35 1.90 12.38
CA VAL A 16 22.23 0.94 12.32
C VAL A 16 20.90 1.68 12.21
N ARG A 17 20.72 2.76 12.98
CA ARG A 17 19.51 3.58 12.93
C ARG A 17 19.34 4.31 11.60
N ALA A 18 20.42 4.84 11.01
CA ALA A 18 20.36 5.47 9.70
C ALA A 18 19.92 4.45 8.63
N VAL A 19 20.45 3.24 8.66
CA VAL A 19 20.07 2.16 7.75
C VAL A 19 18.60 1.77 7.92
N LEU A 20 18.12 1.60 9.17
CA LEU A 20 16.72 1.29 9.46
C LEU A 20 15.76 2.39 8.97
N LEU A 21 16.13 3.67 9.14
CA LEU A 21 15.32 4.79 8.67
C LEU A 21 15.32 4.92 7.16
N MET A 22 16.46 4.69 6.50
CA MET A 22 16.50 4.65 5.03
C MET A 22 15.65 3.49 4.49
N ALA A 23 15.72 2.31 5.10
CA ALA A 23 14.89 1.17 4.73
C ALA A 23 13.39 1.49 4.92
N ALA A 24 13.01 2.09 6.05
CA ALA A 24 11.63 2.51 6.29
C ALA A 24 11.16 3.58 5.28
N ALA A 25 12.01 4.54 4.93
CA ALA A 25 11.70 5.55 3.92
C ALA A 25 11.55 4.95 2.51
N LEU A 26 12.41 4.00 2.13
CA LEU A 26 12.30 3.25 0.87
C LEU A 26 11.00 2.45 0.81
N LEU A 27 10.54 1.90 1.93
CA LEU A 27 9.26 1.20 2.03
C LEU A 27 8.04 2.12 1.90
N CYS A 28 8.19 3.45 1.98
CA CYS A 28 7.10 4.37 1.64
C CYS A 28 6.82 4.37 0.13
N LEU A 29 7.80 4.01 -0.72
CA LEU A 29 7.63 3.97 -2.18
C LEU A 29 6.50 3.04 -2.66
N PRO A 30 6.39 1.77 -2.22
CA PRO A 30 5.27 0.93 -2.62
C PRO A 30 3.91 1.47 -2.14
N VAL A 31 3.84 2.14 -0.99
CA VAL A 31 2.61 2.78 -0.49
C VAL A 31 2.24 3.99 -1.37
N LEU A 32 3.24 4.80 -1.76
CA LEU A 32 3.07 5.90 -2.74
C LEU A 32 2.62 5.37 -4.10
N LEU A 33 3.21 4.28 -4.57
CA LEU A 33 2.86 3.67 -5.85
C LEU A 33 1.42 3.18 -5.84
N MET A 34 0.97 2.55 -4.74
CA MET A 34 -0.43 2.15 -4.58
C MET A 34 -1.37 3.35 -4.70
N LEU A 35 -1.07 4.46 -4.02
CA LEU A 35 -1.86 5.69 -4.10
C LEU A 35 -1.87 6.25 -5.53
N ALA A 36 -0.73 6.26 -6.22
CA ALA A 36 -0.64 6.74 -7.60
C ALA A 36 -1.50 5.90 -8.56
N ILE A 37 -1.49 4.57 -8.41
CA ILE A 37 -2.31 3.65 -9.21
C ILE A 37 -3.80 3.92 -8.96
N GLN A 38 -4.21 4.03 -7.70
CA GLN A 38 -5.60 4.30 -7.35
C GLN A 38 -6.06 5.68 -7.86
N TYR A 39 -5.18 6.68 -7.81
CA TYR A 39 -5.47 8.01 -8.34
C TYR A 39 -5.73 7.96 -9.85
N ILE A 40 -4.90 7.24 -10.61
CA ILE A 40 -5.09 7.04 -12.06
C ILE A 40 -6.42 6.31 -12.32
N ASP A 41 -6.68 5.21 -11.61
CA ASP A 41 -7.93 4.45 -11.73
C ASP A 41 -9.18 5.29 -11.39
N SER A 42 -9.07 6.28 -10.50
CA SER A 42 -10.17 7.17 -10.11
C SER A 42 -10.41 8.34 -11.07
N HIS A 43 -9.37 8.79 -11.77
CA HIS A 43 -9.46 9.91 -12.71
C HIS A 43 -9.88 9.47 -14.11
N GLU A 44 -9.59 8.23 -14.49
CA GLU A 44 -10.07 7.66 -15.73
C GLU A 44 -11.51 7.15 -15.57
N ASN A 45 -12.29 7.16 -16.64
CA ASN A 45 -13.66 6.68 -16.60
C ASN A 45 -13.67 5.18 -16.30
N VAL A 46 -14.01 4.80 -15.07
CA VAL A 46 -13.99 3.42 -14.55
C VAL A 46 -14.73 2.46 -15.48
N ALA A 47 -15.85 2.89 -16.07
CA ALA A 47 -16.61 2.07 -17.00
C ALA A 47 -15.80 1.72 -18.26
N SER A 48 -15.04 2.67 -18.82
CA SER A 48 -14.17 2.42 -19.98
C SER A 48 -13.03 1.45 -19.66
N GLN A 49 -12.43 1.56 -18.47
CA GLN A 49 -11.38 0.65 -18.00
C GLN A 49 -11.91 -0.76 -17.75
N CYS A 50 -13.12 -0.88 -17.18
CA CYS A 50 -13.80 -2.17 -17.06
C CYS A 50 -14.08 -2.78 -18.44
N MET A 51 -14.56 -2.00 -19.42
CA MET A 51 -14.80 -2.52 -20.78
C MET A 51 -13.49 -2.95 -21.47
N TYR A 52 -12.40 -2.21 -21.28
CA TYR A 52 -11.11 -2.56 -21.87
C TYR A 52 -10.51 -3.86 -21.30
N SER A 53 -10.74 -4.13 -20.02
CA SER A 53 -10.20 -5.30 -19.30
C SER A 53 -11.22 -6.42 -19.06
N GLN A 54 -12.18 -6.57 -19.97
CA GLN A 54 -13.26 -7.56 -19.90
C GLN A 54 -12.73 -9.01 -19.84
N PRO A 55 -13.16 -9.83 -18.86
CA PRO A 55 -12.75 -11.23 -18.78
C PRO A 55 -13.47 -12.10 -19.82
N ALA A 56 -12.96 -13.31 -20.03
CA ALA A 56 -13.64 -14.31 -20.85
C ALA A 56 -15.00 -14.72 -20.23
N GLY A 57 -15.98 -15.05 -21.07
CA GLY A 57 -17.30 -15.52 -20.64
C GLY A 57 -18.34 -14.41 -20.40
N VAL A 58 -17.99 -13.14 -20.66
CA VAL A 58 -18.92 -12.02 -20.59
C VAL A 58 -19.82 -11.98 -21.82
N ALA A 59 -21.11 -11.70 -21.61
CA ALA A 59 -22.15 -11.67 -22.63
C ALA A 59 -21.80 -10.76 -23.82
N LYS A 60 -22.05 -11.22 -25.04
CA LYS A 60 -21.84 -10.47 -26.28
C LYS A 60 -23.05 -9.59 -26.63
N VAL A 61 -23.38 -8.67 -25.74
CA VAL A 61 -24.47 -7.69 -25.90
C VAL A 61 -23.90 -6.27 -26.04
N ASN A 62 -24.70 -5.31 -26.49
CA ASN A 62 -24.25 -3.94 -26.74
C ASN A 62 -23.78 -3.19 -25.48
N ASP A 63 -24.15 -3.66 -24.28
CA ASP A 63 -23.62 -3.16 -23.01
C ASP A 63 -23.61 -4.28 -21.96
N PRO A 64 -22.52 -5.05 -21.83
CA PRO A 64 -22.47 -6.16 -20.88
C PRO A 64 -22.11 -5.72 -19.45
N LEU A 65 -21.77 -4.45 -19.22
CA LEU A 65 -21.33 -3.94 -17.93
C LEU A 65 -22.54 -3.50 -17.12
N VAL A 66 -22.80 -4.19 -16.01
CA VAL A 66 -23.90 -3.88 -15.10
C VAL A 66 -23.52 -2.72 -14.18
N THR A 67 -22.31 -2.77 -13.63
CA THR A 67 -21.83 -1.77 -12.66
C THR A 67 -20.32 -1.66 -12.72
N ALA A 68 -19.83 -0.43 -12.63
CA ALA A 68 -18.42 -0.12 -12.47
C ALA A 68 -18.25 0.88 -11.33
N SER A 69 -17.40 0.55 -10.36
CA SER A 69 -17.15 1.38 -9.19
C SER A 69 -15.70 1.30 -8.76
N THR A 70 -15.16 2.38 -8.22
CA THR A 70 -13.85 2.37 -7.57
C THR A 70 -13.99 1.83 -6.14
N THR A 71 -12.96 1.13 -5.66
CA THR A 71 -12.93 0.59 -4.31
C THR A 71 -11.71 1.08 -3.55
N ALA A 72 -11.91 1.39 -2.26
CA ALA A 72 -10.83 1.75 -1.33
C ALA A 72 -9.98 0.54 -0.94
N MET A 73 -10.67 -0.60 -0.74
CA MET A 73 -10.05 -1.81 -0.24
C MET A 73 -10.72 -3.05 -0.84
N PRO A 74 -9.99 -3.80 -1.68
CA PRO A 74 -8.73 -3.43 -2.34
C PRO A 74 -8.79 -2.10 -3.13
N ALA A 75 -7.66 -1.40 -3.16
CA ALA A 75 -7.49 -0.15 -3.89
C ALA A 75 -7.46 -0.42 -5.40
N GLY A 76 -8.56 -0.15 -6.09
CA GLY A 76 -8.72 -0.45 -7.52
C GLY A 76 -10.16 -0.27 -8.01
N ARG A 77 -10.60 -1.17 -8.89
CA ARG A 77 -11.94 -1.15 -9.51
C ARG A 77 -12.69 -2.46 -9.29
N LEU A 78 -13.99 -2.32 -9.08
CA LEU A 78 -14.99 -3.38 -9.07
C LEU A 78 -15.82 -3.27 -10.35
N CYS A 79 -15.76 -4.30 -11.18
CA CYS A 79 -16.50 -4.39 -12.42
C CYS A 79 -17.46 -5.60 -12.36
N VAL A 80 -18.74 -5.36 -12.61
CA VAL A 80 -19.78 -6.39 -12.67
C VAL A 80 -20.29 -6.49 -14.09
N TYR A 81 -20.20 -7.68 -14.69
CA TYR A 81 -20.60 -7.94 -16.07
C TYR A 81 -21.69 -9.00 -16.14
N LEU A 82 -22.50 -8.99 -17.19
CA LEU A 82 -23.41 -10.08 -17.53
C LEU A 82 -22.63 -11.28 -18.09
N ALA A 83 -22.93 -12.48 -17.63
CA ALA A 83 -22.32 -13.72 -18.14
C ALA A 83 -23.04 -14.25 -19.39
N GLU A 84 -22.32 -14.89 -20.32
CA GLU A 84 -22.91 -15.52 -21.52
C GLU A 84 -23.97 -16.60 -21.18
N GLY A 85 -23.77 -17.34 -20.08
CA GLY A 85 -24.67 -18.41 -19.62
C GLY A 85 -25.82 -17.95 -18.73
N GLY A 86 -25.99 -16.64 -18.54
CA GLY A 86 -26.85 -16.06 -17.50
C GLY A 86 -26.13 -15.92 -16.16
N GLY A 87 -26.51 -14.88 -15.40
CA GLY A 87 -25.84 -14.48 -14.17
C GLY A 87 -24.83 -13.35 -14.36
N GLU A 88 -24.01 -13.12 -13.33
CA GLU A 88 -23.05 -12.02 -13.27
C GLU A 88 -21.62 -12.50 -13.02
N ILE A 89 -20.66 -11.86 -13.67
CA ILE A 89 -19.22 -12.02 -13.44
C ILE A 89 -18.74 -10.80 -12.69
N VAL A 90 -18.22 -11.00 -11.48
CA VAL A 90 -17.66 -9.94 -10.65
C VAL A 90 -16.14 -10.00 -10.71
N VAL A 91 -15.51 -8.91 -11.12
CA VAL A 91 -14.06 -8.77 -11.17
C VAL A 91 -13.64 -7.64 -10.25
N GLN A 92 -12.72 -7.95 -9.33
CA GLN A 92 -12.13 -6.98 -8.42
C GLN A 92 -10.62 -6.90 -8.63
N THR A 93 -10.13 -5.72 -8.97
CA THR A 93 -8.69 -5.44 -9.15
C THR A 93 -8.07 -4.88 -7.87
N GLY A 94 -6.77 -4.59 -7.89
CA GLY A 94 -6.11 -3.88 -6.80
C GLY A 94 -5.68 -4.75 -5.61
N TRP A 95 -5.97 -6.04 -5.63
CA TRP A 95 -5.53 -6.98 -4.59
C TRP A 95 -4.00 -7.01 -4.43
N PRO A 96 -3.19 -7.19 -5.50
CA PRO A 96 -1.73 -7.25 -5.35
C PRO A 96 -1.16 -5.95 -4.75
N THR A 97 -1.58 -4.80 -5.26
CA THR A 97 -1.11 -3.49 -4.80
C THR A 97 -1.49 -3.23 -3.34
N THR A 98 -2.71 -3.59 -2.94
CA THR A 98 -3.19 -3.48 -1.55
C THR A 98 -2.38 -4.36 -0.61
N VAL A 99 -2.11 -5.61 -0.99
CA VAL A 99 -1.31 -6.55 -0.18
C VAL A 99 0.12 -6.03 -0.01
N PHE A 100 0.76 -5.56 -1.09
CA PHE A 100 2.09 -4.96 -1.02
C PHE A 100 2.11 -3.70 -0.16
N GLY A 101 1.09 -2.82 -0.26
CA GLY A 101 0.96 -1.63 0.57
C GLY A 101 0.84 -1.97 2.06
N LEU A 102 0.03 -2.98 2.41
CA LEU A 102 -0.14 -3.47 3.78
C LEU A 102 1.17 -4.06 4.33
N ALA A 103 1.83 -4.93 3.55
CA ALA A 103 3.08 -5.55 3.95
C ALA A 103 4.20 -4.51 4.18
N ALA A 104 4.31 -3.52 3.28
CA ALA A 104 5.26 -2.42 3.43
C ALA A 104 4.97 -1.57 4.68
N THR A 105 3.70 -1.28 4.94
CA THR A 105 3.28 -0.52 6.14
C THR A 105 3.63 -1.27 7.43
N ALA A 106 3.39 -2.59 7.47
CA ALA A 106 3.77 -3.42 8.61
C ALA A 106 5.30 -3.43 8.82
N ALA A 107 6.08 -3.54 7.74
CA ALA A 107 7.52 -3.47 7.80
C ALA A 107 8.02 -2.10 8.31
N ILE A 108 7.45 -0.98 7.83
CA ILE A 108 7.74 0.36 8.33
C ILE A 108 7.49 0.44 9.84
N ALA A 109 6.33 -0.04 10.31
CA ALA A 109 6.00 -0.03 11.73
C ALA A 109 7.03 -0.79 12.57
N VAL A 110 7.42 -2.00 12.15
CA VAL A 110 8.43 -2.81 12.83
C VAL A 110 9.78 -2.10 12.86
N LEU A 111 10.26 -1.57 11.72
CA LEU A 111 11.54 -0.88 11.64
C LEU A 111 11.56 0.41 12.48
N THR A 112 10.46 1.16 12.48
CA THR A 112 10.29 2.36 13.31
C THR A 112 10.30 2.00 14.80
N LEU A 113 9.62 0.93 15.22
CA LEU A 113 9.64 0.46 16.61
C LEU A 113 11.03 0.00 17.05
N PHE A 114 11.75 -0.75 16.20
CA PHE A 114 13.14 -1.13 16.46
C PHE A 114 14.04 0.11 16.57
N ALA A 115 13.90 1.08 15.68
CA ALA A 115 14.67 2.31 15.71
C ALA A 115 14.37 3.19 16.94
N LEU A 116 13.14 3.12 17.49
CA LEU A 116 12.74 3.77 18.74
C LEU A 116 13.34 3.06 19.97
N GLY A 117 13.32 1.72 19.99
CA GLY A 117 13.89 0.91 21.08
C GLY A 117 15.40 1.13 21.29
N VAL A 118 16.10 1.66 20.28
CA VAL A 118 17.55 1.91 20.30
C VAL A 118 17.91 3.27 20.97
N ARG A 119 16.97 4.13 21.42
CA ARG A 119 17.33 5.43 22.03
C ARG A 119 16.48 5.95 23.21
N HIS A 120 17.18 6.47 24.23
CA HIS A 120 16.71 7.48 25.18
C HIS A 120 16.61 8.89 24.54
N GLY A 121 15.40 9.43 24.39
CA GLY A 121 15.12 10.87 24.56
C GLY A 121 14.97 11.78 23.34
N ARG A 122 16.01 12.02 22.52
CA ARG A 122 16.05 13.27 21.70
C ARG A 122 15.82 13.15 20.19
N GLY A 123 15.52 11.96 19.66
CA GLY A 123 15.39 11.73 18.21
C GLY A 123 14.03 11.22 17.72
N VAL A 124 13.01 11.20 18.58
CA VAL A 124 11.74 10.50 18.35
C VAL A 124 11.02 10.99 17.09
N VAL A 125 10.94 12.31 16.89
CA VAL A 125 10.21 12.93 15.77
C VAL A 125 10.71 12.43 14.40
N VAL A 126 12.03 12.44 14.19
CA VAL A 126 12.63 11.96 12.92
C VAL A 126 12.39 10.46 12.72
N THR A 127 12.28 9.70 13.80
CA THR A 127 12.08 8.24 13.75
C THR A 127 10.64 7.88 13.36
N LEU A 128 9.69 8.73 13.76
CA LEU A 128 8.27 8.55 13.46
C LEU A 128 7.88 9.02 12.07
N LEU A 129 8.70 9.87 11.43
CA LEU A 129 8.43 10.43 10.10
C LEU A 129 7.96 9.39 9.07
N PRO A 130 8.64 8.25 8.82
CA PRO A 130 8.18 7.27 7.83
C PRO A 130 6.83 6.64 8.20
N ALA A 131 6.57 6.39 9.49
CA ALA A 131 5.28 5.87 9.93
C ALA A 131 4.15 6.90 9.74
N ILE A 132 4.41 8.18 10.04
CA ILE A 132 3.46 9.28 9.80
C ILE A 132 3.16 9.42 8.31
N VAL A 133 4.18 9.35 7.45
CA VAL A 133 4.01 9.39 6.00
C VAL A 133 3.16 8.20 5.52
N ALA A 134 3.47 6.98 5.95
CA ALA A 134 2.70 5.80 5.57
C ALA A 134 1.22 5.90 6.00
N LEU A 135 0.96 6.35 7.23
CA LEU A 135 -0.40 6.57 7.73
C LEU A 135 -1.13 7.68 6.96
N GLY A 136 -0.43 8.77 6.65
CA GLY A 136 -0.97 9.86 5.83
C GLY A 136 -1.38 9.38 4.44
N LEU A 137 -0.55 8.54 3.80
CA LEU A 137 -0.87 7.96 2.50
C LEU A 137 -2.12 7.07 2.54
N TRP A 138 -2.27 6.24 3.58
CA TRP A 138 -3.48 5.45 3.79
C TRP A 138 -4.73 6.32 4.02
N ALA A 139 -4.60 7.42 4.77
CA ALA A 139 -5.71 8.34 4.96
C ALA A 139 -6.18 8.95 3.63
N VAL A 140 -5.26 9.29 2.73
CA VAL A 140 -5.62 9.80 1.38
C VAL A 140 -6.35 8.72 0.56
N VAL A 141 -5.86 7.47 0.56
CA VAL A 141 -6.50 6.33 -0.12
C VAL A 141 -7.93 6.09 0.36
N LEU A 142 -8.17 6.22 1.67
CA LEU A 142 -9.50 6.01 2.25
C LEU A 142 -10.45 7.18 1.94
N LEU A 143 -9.91 8.41 1.94
CA LEU A 143 -10.67 9.61 1.65
C LEU A 143 -11.08 9.71 0.18
N SER A 144 -10.17 9.39 -0.75
CA SER A 144 -10.44 9.42 -2.19
C SER A 144 -11.57 8.46 -2.57
N ALA A 145 -11.67 7.32 -1.89
CA ALA A 145 -12.76 6.38 -2.11
C ALA A 145 -14.11 6.86 -1.57
N HIS A 146 -14.15 7.64 -0.49
CA HIS A 146 -15.40 8.21 0.03
C HIS A 146 -15.96 9.31 -0.88
N THR A 147 -15.09 10.06 -1.55
CA THR A 147 -15.51 11.14 -2.46
C THR A 147 -15.95 10.66 -3.85
N ALA A 148 -15.82 9.37 -4.15
CA ALA A 148 -16.18 8.77 -5.44
C ALA A 148 -17.63 8.24 -5.49
N HIS A 149 -18.41 8.43 -4.42
CA HIS A 149 -19.85 8.13 -4.34
C HIS A 149 -20.69 9.39 -4.53
#